data_AF-X1C808-F1
#
_entry.id   AF-X1C808-F1
#
_cell.length_a   1.000
_cell.length_b   1.000
_cell.length_c   1.000
_cell.angle_alpha   90.00
_cell.angle_beta   90.00
_cell.angle_gamma   90.00
#
_symmetry.space_group_name_H-M   'P 1'
#
loop_
_entity.id
_entity.type
_entity.pdbx_description
1 polymer ?
#
loop_
_entity_poly.entity_id
_entity_poly.type
_entity_poly.pdbx_seq_one_letter_code
_entity_poly.pdbx_strand_id
1 'polypeptide(L)' 'DGSVSEVILATNPTLEGEQTAVYLNKLISPLGIKVTRLARGLPFGTELEYADDVTLTRAIEGRQEF' A
#
# COMPACT_ATOMS: atom_id res chain seq x y z
N ASP A 1 -19.60 -1.32 -21.65
CA ASP A 1 -18.67 -0.23 -21.28
C ASP A 1 -17.90 -0.58 -20.03
N GLY A 2 -16.59 -0.76 -20.17
CA GLY A 2 -15.71 -1.35 -19.15
C GLY A 2 -14.35 -0.66 -19.10
N SER A 3 -14.32 0.68 -19.10
CA SER A 3 -13.09 1.43 -18.88
C SER A 3 -12.68 1.34 -17.41
N VAL A 4 -11.49 0.81 -17.14
CA VAL A 4 -10.92 0.73 -15.79
C VAL A 4 -10.45 2.12 -15.36
N SER A 5 -11.01 2.63 -14.26
CA SER A 5 -10.63 3.92 -13.69
C SER A 5 -9.52 3.82 -12.64
N GLU A 6 -9.39 2.68 -11.97
CA GLU A 6 -8.43 2.46 -10.90
C GLU A 6 -7.95 1.01 -10.83
N VAL A 7 -6.67 0.83 -10.51
CA VAL A 7 -6.07 -0.45 -10.16
C VAL A 7 -5.56 -0.38 -8.73
N ILE A 8 -6.13 -1.23 -7.86
CA ILE A 8 -5.70 -1.37 -6.47
C ILE A 8 -4.69 -2.51 -6.38
N LEU A 9 -3.46 -2.18 -6.02
CA LEU A 9 -2.40 -3.15 -5.80
C LEU A 9 -2.57 -3.76 -4.39
N ALA A 10 -2.99 -5.03 -4.37
CA ALA A 10 -3.22 -5.81 -3.16
C ALA A 10 -2.24 -6.99 -3.01
N THR A 11 -1.03 -6.90 -3.58
CA THR A 11 0.05 -7.88 -3.30
C THR A 11 0.42 -7.87 -1.82
N ASN A 12 0.95 -8.98 -1.32
CA ASN A 12 1.39 -9.09 0.07
C ASN A 12 2.41 -7.99 0.44
N PRO A 13 2.45 -7.53 1.71
CA PRO A 13 3.40 -6.53 2.18
C PRO A 13 4.80 -7.13 2.44
N THR A 14 5.25 -8.07 1.62
CA THR A 14 6.62 -8.63 1.65
C THR A 14 7.52 -7.89 0.67
N LEU A 15 8.84 -8.09 0.75
CA LEU A 15 9.79 -7.46 -0.17
C LEU A 15 9.44 -7.73 -1.64
N GLU A 16 9.11 -8.97 -1.97
CA GLU A 16 8.76 -9.41 -3.32
C GLU A 16 7.43 -8.79 -3.76
N GLY A 17 6.45 -8.74 -2.85
CA GLY A 17 5.15 -8.13 -3.11
C GLY A 17 5.25 -6.62 -3.35
N GLU A 18 6.17 -5.95 -2.65
CA GLU A 18 6.49 -4.53 -2.83
C GLU A 18 7.20 -4.26 -4.15
N GLN A 19 8.20 -5.06 -4.49
CA GLN A 19 8.88 -4.97 -5.78
C GLN A 19 7.88 -5.17 -6.94
N THR A 20 7.00 -6.16 -6.79
CA THR A 20 5.93 -6.43 -7.76
C THR A 20 4.97 -5.24 -7.87
N ALA A 21 4.54 -4.66 -6.75
CA ALA A 21 3.65 -3.50 -6.76
C ALA A 21 4.29 -2.28 -7.44
N VAL A 22 5.56 -2.00 -7.14
CA VAL A 22 6.32 -0.91 -7.78
C VAL A 22 6.46 -1.16 -9.29
N TYR A 23 6.72 -2.41 -9.68
CA TYR A 23 6.83 -2.79 -11.08
C TYR A 23 5.50 -2.57 -11.83
N LEU A 24 4.38 -3.05 -11.29
CA LEU A 24 3.05 -2.85 -11.86
C LEU A 24 2.67 -1.38 -11.93
N ASN A 25 2.97 -0.60 -10.89
CA ASN A 25 2.73 0.85 -10.89
C ASN A 25 3.43 1.55 -12.07
N LYS A 26 4.69 1.18 -12.36
CA LYS A 26 5.45 1.73 -13.49
C LYS A 26 4.87 1.36 -14.85
N LEU A 27 4.28 0.17 -14.97
CA LEU A 27 3.65 -0.28 -16.23
C LEU A 27 2.27 0.33 -16.47
N ILE A 28 1.48 0.51 -15.41
CA ILE A 28 0.08 0.92 -15.51
C ILE A 28 -0.09 2.44 -15.49
N SER A 29 0.70 3.16 -14.69
CA SER A 29 0.59 4.63 -14.59
C SER A 29 0.67 5.37 -15.94
N PRO A 30 1.54 4.99 -16.90
CA PRO A 30 1.60 5.63 -18.22
C PRO A 30 0.31 5.51 -19.05
N LEU A 31 -0.58 4.56 -18.72
CA LEU A 31 -1.87 4.39 -19.39
C LEU A 31 -2.92 5.41 -18.92
N GLY A 32 -2.57 6.30 -17.97
CA GLY A 32 -3.49 7.29 -17.41
C GLY A 32 -4.49 6.70 -16.40
N ILE A 33 -4.29 5.45 -15.97
CA ILE A 33 -5.12 4.78 -14.98
C ILE A 33 -4.57 5.08 -13.59
N LYS A 34 -5.47 5.42 -12.64
CA LYS A 34 -5.09 5.63 -11.25
C LYS A 34 -4.60 4.32 -10.64
N VAL A 35 -3.41 4.32 -10.05
CA VAL A 35 -2.88 3.15 -9.33
C VAL A 35 -2.78 3.50 -7.85
N THR A 36 -3.37 2.67 -7.00
CA THR A 36 -3.31 2.83 -5.55
C THR A 36 -2.84 1.54 -4.88
N ARG A 37 -2.40 1.65 -3.63
CA ARG A 37 -1.92 0.54 -2.82
C ARG A 37 -2.74 0.51 -1.53
N LEU A 38 -3.02 -0.69 -1.03
CA LEU A 38 -3.62 -0.83 0.30
C LEU A 38 -2.73 -0.16 1.36
N ALA A 39 -3.38 0.45 2.35
CA ALA A 39 -2.68 1.08 3.47
C ALA A 39 -1.84 0.05 4.24
N ARG A 40 -0.77 0.54 4.87
CA ARG A 40 0.11 -0.25 5.72
C ARG A 40 0.30 0.47 7.04
N GLY A 41 0.44 -0.29 8.11
CA GLY A 41 0.63 0.24 9.45
C GLY A 41 -0.07 -0.64 10.46
N LEU A 42 -0.40 -0.04 11.60
CA LEU A 42 -1.02 -0.72 12.73
C LEU A 42 -2.41 -1.26 12.37
N PRO A 43 -2.69 -2.54 12.62
CA PRO A 43 -4.04 -3.07 12.50
C PRO A 43 -4.99 -2.41 13.49
N PHE A 44 -6.28 -2.43 13.19
CA PHE A 44 -7.28 -2.01 14.16
C PHE A 44 -7.31 -2.98 15.35
N GLY A 45 -7.32 -2.44 16.57
CA GLY A 45 -7.38 -3.22 17.80
C GLY A 45 -6.04 -3.78 18.28
N THR A 46 -4.90 -3.44 17.64
CA THR A 46 -3.58 -3.72 18.22
C THR A 46 -3.16 -2.63 19.19
N GLU A 47 -2.61 -3.03 20.33
CA GLU A 47 -1.95 -2.09 21.23
C GLU A 47 -0.52 -1.81 20.74
N LEU A 48 -0.07 -0.56 20.93
CA LEU A 48 1.25 -0.12 20.46
C LEU A 48 2.40 -0.93 21.06
N GLU A 49 2.24 -1.41 22.30
CA GLU A 49 3.27 -2.18 23.01
C GLU A 49 3.58 -3.54 22.39
N TYR A 50 2.68 -4.08 21.57
CA TYR A 50 2.85 -5.37 20.88
C TYR A 50 3.16 -5.20 19.39
N ALA A 51 3.25 -3.98 18.89
CA ALA A 51 3.57 -3.72 17.49
C ALA A 51 5.08 -3.85 17.23
N ASP A 52 5.45 -4.51 16.14
CA ASP A 52 6.84 -4.56 15.70
C ASP A 52 7.31 -3.22 15.11
N ASP A 53 8.62 -2.99 15.14
CA ASP A 53 9.25 -1.76 14.69
C ASP A 53 8.93 -1.43 13.22
N VAL A 54 8.80 -2.46 12.37
CA VAL A 54 8.53 -2.27 10.93
C VAL A 54 7.10 -1.76 10.76
N THR A 55 6.12 -2.37 11.42
CA THR A 55 4.72 -1.94 11.42
C THR A 55 4.57 -0.52 11.97
N LEU A 56 5.24 -0.19 13.07
CA LEU A 56 5.24 1.16 13.64
C LEU A 56 5.84 2.19 12.69
N THR A 57 6.99 1.87 12.09
CA THR A 57 7.64 2.74 11.09
C THR A 57 6.69 3.03 9.93
N ARG A 58 6.02 2.00 9.39
CA ARG A 58 5.03 2.16 8.31
C ARG A 58 3.84 3.02 8.72
N ALA A 59 3.34 2.86 9.94
CA ALA A 59 2.23 3.66 10.45
C ALA A 59 2.62 5.15 10.57
N ILE A 60 3.84 5.45 11.02
CA ILE A 60 4.35 6.82 11.16
C ILE A 60 4.63 7.47 9.79
N GLU A 61 5.20 6.71 8.85
CA GLU A 61 5.39 7.15 7.46
C GLU A 61 4.05 7.44 6.78
N GLY A 62 3.04 6.61 7.02
CA GLY A 62 1.70 6.72 6.44
C GLY A 62 0.74 7.66 7.18
N ARG A 63 1.17 8.33 8.25
CA ARG A 63 0.29 9.18 9.07
C ARG A 63 -0.38 10.26 8.21
N GLN A 64 -1.65 10.50 8.44
CA GLN A 64 -2.44 11.53 7.75
C GLN A 64 -2.81 12.63 8.75
N GLU A 65 -2.93 13.87 8.27
CA GLU A 65 -3.58 14.95 9.03
C GLU A 65 -5.09 14.74 9.06
N PHE A 66 -5.75 15.27 10.09
CA PHE A 66 -7.21 15.25 10.23
C PHE A 66 -7.87 16.48 9.60
#